data_AF-E2ATJ4-F1
#
_entry.id   AF-E2ATJ4-F1
#
_cell.length_a   1.000
_cell.length_b   1.000
_cell.length_c   1.000
_cell.angle_alpha   90.00
_cell.angle_beta   90.00
_cell.angle_gamma   90.00
#
_symmetry.space_group_name_H-M   'P 1'
#
loop_
_entity.id
_entity.type
_entity.pdbx_description
1 polymer ?
#
loop_
_entity_poly.entity_id
_entity_poly.type
_entity_poly.pdbx_seq_one_letter_code
_entity_poly.pdbx_strand_id
1 'polypeptide(L)'
;MKSRRNVENLLAEEAETQHWNRRKTQFQRLTSADLLDFSEITEKDLKILFTGSYQLSQAISYLAEMMNESGKIILYYLKTSENQNNTIIKILVRSKHINSKTYKCYIDYTCHSVSYSGIRRYVCDCPNGRCTVGCCSHIAAVIYYLSHARYLSKIIRPAEILSHLFTAEEVYPVINDDSDED
;
A
#
# COMPACT_ATOMS: atom_id res chain seq x y z
N MET A 1 -9.22 15.43 -12.41
CA MET A 1 -8.79 14.05 -12.76
C MET A 1 -9.32 13.53 -14.11
N LYS A 2 -10.38 14.09 -14.73
CA LYS A 2 -10.83 13.69 -16.09
C LYS A 2 -9.74 13.76 -17.17
N SER A 3 -8.74 14.63 -17.00
CA SER A 3 -7.63 14.84 -17.94
C SER A 3 -6.65 13.66 -18.05
N ARG A 4 -6.65 12.67 -17.14
CA ARG A 4 -5.71 11.53 -17.19
C ARG A 4 -6.23 10.29 -17.92
N ARG A 5 -7.51 10.26 -18.31
CA ARG A 5 -8.17 9.05 -18.84
C ARG A 5 -7.55 8.50 -20.12
N ASN A 6 -7.00 9.38 -20.96
CA ASN A 6 -6.38 9.03 -22.25
C ASN A 6 -4.88 9.39 -22.28
N VAL A 7 -4.26 9.55 -21.11
CA VAL A 7 -2.84 9.86 -21.01
C VAL A 7 -2.12 8.56 -20.72
N GLU A 8 -1.06 8.27 -21.48
CA GLU A 8 -0.21 7.11 -21.25
C GLU A 8 0.62 7.30 -19.96
N ASN A 9 0.96 6.18 -19.31
CA ASN A 9 1.75 6.21 -18.11
C ASN A 9 3.24 6.31 -18.47
N LEU A 10 3.74 7.53 -18.56
CA LEU A 10 5.14 7.81 -18.93
C LEU A 10 6.16 7.08 -18.05
N LEU A 11 5.86 6.84 -16.76
CA LEU A 11 6.77 6.09 -15.88
C LEU A 11 6.77 4.59 -16.25
N ALA A 12 5.66 4.06 -16.75
CA ALA A 12 5.57 2.70 -17.24
C ALA A 12 6.38 2.50 -18.52
N GLU A 13 6.28 3.44 -19.46
CA GLU A 13 7.10 3.48 -20.68
C GLU A 13 8.59 3.59 -20.34
N GLU A 14 8.95 4.49 -19.43
CA GLU A 14 10.31 4.67 -18.97
C GLU A 14 10.87 3.38 -18.35
N ALA A 15 10.10 2.72 -17.48
CA ALA A 15 10.48 1.46 -16.86
C ALA A 15 10.68 0.32 -17.87
N GLU A 16 9.91 0.32 -18.96
CA GLU A 16 10.00 -0.64 -20.06
C GLU A 16 11.22 -0.39 -20.94
N THR A 17 11.39 0.83 -21.44
CA THR A 17 12.53 1.25 -22.29
C THR A 17 13.86 1.08 -21.57
N GLN A 18 13.90 1.40 -20.28
CA GLN A 18 15.10 1.23 -19.45
C GLN A 18 15.26 -0.20 -18.92
N HIS A 19 14.31 -1.09 -19.17
CA HIS A 19 14.32 -2.48 -18.70
C HIS A 19 14.53 -2.63 -17.18
N TRP A 20 13.97 -1.73 -16.36
CA TRP A 20 14.16 -1.73 -14.91
C TRP A 20 13.74 -3.03 -14.23
N ASN A 21 12.80 -3.75 -14.84
CA ASN A 21 12.36 -5.05 -14.35
C ASN A 21 13.37 -6.19 -14.60
N ARG A 22 14.26 -6.07 -15.60
CA ARG A 22 15.25 -7.09 -15.97
C ARG A 22 16.61 -6.87 -15.30
N ARG A 23 16.92 -5.62 -14.91
CA ARG A 23 18.18 -5.28 -14.23
C ARG A 23 18.27 -6.02 -12.90
N LYS A 24 19.41 -6.68 -12.63
CA LYS A 24 19.74 -7.18 -11.30
C LYS A 24 20.07 -5.98 -10.42
N THR A 25 19.24 -5.74 -9.41
CA THR A 25 19.41 -4.64 -8.46
C THR A 25 19.43 -5.20 -7.05
N GLN A 26 20.34 -4.69 -6.21
CA GLN A 26 20.34 -5.00 -4.79
C GLN A 26 19.31 -4.09 -4.10
N PHE A 27 18.36 -4.70 -3.41
CA PHE A 27 17.39 -3.98 -2.61
C PHE A 27 17.86 -3.95 -1.16
N GLN A 28 17.61 -2.83 -0.49
CA GLN A 28 17.81 -2.72 0.94
C GLN A 28 16.48 -2.81 1.68
N ARG A 29 16.52 -3.33 2.90
CA ARG A 29 15.36 -3.39 3.78
C ARG A 29 15.03 -1.98 4.26
N LEU A 30 13.76 -1.61 4.18
CA LEU A 30 13.25 -0.34 4.67
C LEU A 30 13.22 -0.33 6.21
N THR A 31 13.75 0.74 6.80
CA THR A 31 13.69 1.05 8.24
C THR A 31 12.96 2.36 8.49
N SER A 32 12.70 2.69 9.76
CA SER A 32 12.07 3.96 10.14
C SER A 32 12.94 5.19 9.85
N ALA A 33 14.25 5.03 9.73
CA ALA A 33 15.19 6.11 9.40
C ALA A 33 15.32 6.33 7.87
N ASP A 34 14.69 5.49 7.06
CA ASP A 34 14.76 5.56 5.60
C ASP A 34 13.61 6.38 5.01
N LEU A 35 13.89 6.97 3.83
CA LEU A 35 12.91 7.71 3.05
C LEU A 35 12.23 8.84 3.85
N LEU A 36 12.95 9.52 4.74
CA LEU A 36 12.42 10.66 5.52
C LEU A 36 12.00 11.84 4.64
N ASP A 37 12.49 11.86 3.38
CA ASP A 37 12.12 12.83 2.37
C ASP A 37 10.89 12.42 1.54
N PHE A 38 10.31 11.25 1.78
CA PHE A 38 9.07 10.85 1.12
C PHE A 38 7.91 11.77 1.52
N SER A 39 7.00 12.02 0.58
CA SER A 39 5.89 12.95 0.81
C SER A 39 5.00 12.50 1.97
N GLU A 40 4.73 13.40 2.92
CA GLU A 40 3.77 13.17 4.01
C GLU A 40 2.40 13.62 3.53
N ILE A 41 1.40 12.75 3.52
CA ILE A 41 0.11 13.02 2.88
C ILE A 41 -1.01 12.72 3.87
N THR A 42 -1.94 13.67 4.02
CA THR A 42 -3.11 13.48 4.87
C THR A 42 -4.06 12.43 4.28
N GLU A 43 -4.86 11.78 5.13
CA GLU A 43 -5.85 10.80 4.68
C GLU A 43 -6.84 11.41 3.65
N LYS A 44 -7.20 12.69 3.83
CA LYS A 44 -8.06 13.43 2.90
C LYS A 44 -7.42 13.54 1.52
N ASP A 45 -6.13 13.89 1.47
CA ASP A 45 -5.38 13.99 0.21
C ASP A 45 -5.14 12.61 -0.42
N LEU A 46 -4.96 11.56 0.39
CA LEU A 46 -4.89 10.19 -0.11
C LEU A 46 -6.21 9.74 -0.75
N LYS A 47 -7.37 10.11 -0.20
CA LYS A 47 -8.68 9.85 -0.83
C LYS A 47 -8.77 10.52 -2.20
N ILE A 48 -8.21 11.73 -2.35
CA ILE A 48 -8.14 12.42 -3.66
C ILE A 48 -7.21 11.66 -4.60
N LEU A 49 -5.98 11.35 -4.16
CA LEU A 49 -4.99 10.62 -4.95
C LEU A 49 -5.52 9.28 -5.46
N PHE A 50 -6.16 8.53 -4.57
CA PHE A 50 -6.71 7.22 -4.85
C PHE A 50 -8.08 7.28 -5.51
N THR A 51 -8.64 8.45 -5.80
CA THR A 51 -9.96 8.59 -6.46
C THR A 51 -11.13 8.00 -5.63
N GLY A 52 -11.01 7.98 -4.30
CA GLY A 52 -12.10 7.62 -3.41
C GLY A 52 -11.70 6.90 -2.13
N SER A 53 -12.65 6.80 -1.20
CA SER A 53 -12.49 6.08 0.07
C SER A 53 -12.32 4.59 -0.12
N TYR A 54 -12.96 3.99 -1.13
CA TYR A 54 -12.88 2.55 -1.38
C TYR A 54 -11.44 2.07 -1.66
N GLN A 55 -10.68 2.81 -2.48
CA GLN A 55 -9.29 2.46 -2.76
C GLN A 55 -8.39 2.67 -1.54
N LEU A 56 -8.67 3.67 -0.71
CA LEU A 56 -7.98 3.83 0.59
C LEU A 56 -8.26 2.64 1.52
N SER A 57 -9.53 2.22 1.68
CA SER A 57 -9.87 1.05 2.49
C SER A 57 -9.17 -0.21 1.99
N GLN A 58 -9.12 -0.42 0.66
CA GLN A 58 -8.36 -1.52 0.08
C GLN A 58 -6.85 -1.42 0.36
N ALA A 59 -6.28 -0.22 0.35
CA ALA A 59 -4.88 0.01 0.71
C ALA A 59 -4.59 -0.42 2.15
N ILE A 60 -5.48 -0.05 3.09
CA ILE A 60 -5.39 -0.43 4.50
C ILE A 60 -5.49 -1.96 4.66
N SER A 61 -6.47 -2.60 4.02
CA SER A 61 -6.60 -4.06 4.04
C SER A 61 -5.37 -4.76 3.45
N TYR A 62 -4.86 -4.28 2.31
CA TYR A 62 -3.66 -4.85 1.70
C TYR A 62 -2.43 -4.68 2.61
N LEU A 63 -2.31 -3.51 3.26
CA LEU A 63 -1.21 -3.24 4.18
C LEU A 63 -1.24 -4.18 5.39
N ALA A 64 -2.44 -4.47 5.92
CA ALA A 64 -2.62 -5.42 7.01
C ALA A 64 -2.15 -6.84 6.64
N GLU A 65 -2.37 -7.28 5.40
CA GLU A 65 -1.86 -8.56 4.88
C GLU A 65 -0.32 -8.59 4.75
N MET A 66 0.31 -7.42 4.64
CA MET A 66 1.79 -7.31 4.60
C MET A 66 2.42 -7.31 6.00
N MET A 67 1.63 -7.18 7.05
CA MET A 67 2.09 -7.24 8.43
C MET A 67 2.34 -8.69 8.83
N ASN A 68 3.52 -8.96 9.38
CA ASN A 68 3.78 -10.26 10.02
C ASN A 68 3.00 -10.40 11.34
N GLU A 69 3.13 -11.53 12.02
CA GLU A 69 2.48 -11.80 13.32
C GLU A 69 2.82 -10.74 14.38
N SER A 70 4.05 -10.22 14.37
CA SER A 70 4.47 -9.12 15.26
C SER A 70 3.94 -7.74 14.89
N GLY A 71 3.11 -7.63 13.85
CA GLY A 71 2.56 -6.36 13.35
C GLY A 71 3.57 -5.49 12.59
N LYS A 72 4.73 -6.04 12.24
CA LYS A 72 5.78 -5.33 11.50
C LYS A 72 5.63 -5.55 10.00
N ILE A 73 5.86 -4.49 9.24
CA ILE A 73 5.86 -4.53 7.79
C ILE A 73 7.31 -4.59 7.31
N ILE A 74 7.62 -5.56 6.46
CA ILE A 74 8.95 -5.73 5.87
C ILE A 74 8.87 -5.35 4.39
N LEU A 75 9.46 -4.19 4.07
CA LEU A 75 9.58 -3.71 2.70
C LEU A 75 11.05 -3.70 2.27
N TYR A 76 11.25 -3.91 0.97
CA TYR A 76 12.53 -3.78 0.33
C TYR A 76 12.43 -2.72 -0.76
N TYR A 77 13.40 -1.81 -0.79
CA TYR A 77 13.38 -0.68 -1.70
C TYR A 77 14.74 -0.43 -2.36
N LEU A 78 14.68 0.26 -3.48
CA LEU A 78 15.80 0.90 -4.16
C LEU A 78 15.40 2.34 -4.45
N LYS A 79 16.27 3.29 -4.12
CA LYS A 79 16.06 4.72 -4.37
C LYS A 79 16.99 5.18 -5.49
N THR A 80 16.44 5.89 -6.46
CA THR A 80 17.18 6.50 -7.56
C THR A 80 16.78 7.97 -7.66
N SER A 81 17.73 8.87 -7.39
CA SER A 81 17.50 10.31 -7.56
C SER A 81 17.49 10.65 -9.06
N GLU A 82 16.42 11.29 -9.54
CA GLU A 82 16.37 11.81 -10.92
C GLU A 82 17.03 13.19 -11.00
N ASN A 83 16.72 14.06 -10.04
CA ASN A 83 17.24 15.42 -9.92
C ASN A 83 17.21 15.89 -8.45
N GLN A 84 17.55 17.15 -8.17
CA GLN A 84 17.67 17.67 -6.80
C GLN A 84 16.38 17.50 -5.97
N ASN A 85 15.20 17.57 -6.59
CA ASN A 85 13.92 17.58 -5.88
C ASN A 85 13.02 16.36 -6.15
N ASN A 86 13.39 15.50 -7.11
CA ASN A 86 12.57 14.37 -7.51
C ASN A 86 13.34 13.06 -7.44
N THR A 87 12.65 12.04 -6.94
CA THR A 87 13.19 10.71 -6.71
C THR A 87 12.23 9.66 -7.21
N ILE A 88 12.78 8.61 -7.82
CA ILE A 88 12.07 7.36 -8.06
C ILE A 88 12.47 6.34 -6.99
N ILE A 89 11.46 5.72 -6.37
CA ILE A 89 11.66 4.52 -5.57
C ILE A 89 11.06 3.31 -6.27
N LYS A 90 11.78 2.19 -6.19
CA LYS A 90 11.31 0.86 -6.59
C LYS A 90 11.12 0.03 -5.34
N ILE A 91 9.91 -0.48 -5.13
CA ILE A 91 9.52 -1.27 -3.95
C ILE A 91 9.00 -2.63 -4.39
N LEU A 92 9.40 -3.66 -3.64
CA LEU A 92 8.90 -5.03 -3.83
C LEU A 92 7.68 -5.27 -2.96
N VAL A 93 6.58 -5.71 -3.58
CA VAL A 93 5.32 -6.01 -2.90
C VAL A 93 4.90 -7.45 -3.23
N ARG A 94 4.79 -8.30 -2.22
CA ARG A 94 4.33 -9.69 -2.41
C ARG A 94 2.85 -9.71 -2.80
N SER A 95 2.49 -10.60 -3.71
CA SER A 95 1.10 -10.86 -4.10
C SER A 95 0.32 -11.49 -2.94
N LYS A 96 -0.88 -10.98 -2.65
CA LYS A 96 -1.80 -11.60 -1.68
C LYS A 96 -2.40 -12.94 -2.16
N HIS A 97 -2.38 -13.19 -3.46
CA HIS A 97 -3.04 -14.36 -4.07
C HIS A 97 -2.06 -15.47 -4.45
N ILE A 98 -0.78 -15.15 -4.64
CA ILE A 98 0.21 -16.08 -5.20
C ILE A 98 1.52 -15.89 -4.45
N ASN A 99 1.86 -16.85 -3.60
CA ASN A 99 3.01 -16.76 -2.69
C ASN A 99 4.36 -16.54 -3.39
N SER A 100 4.56 -17.15 -4.56
CA SER A 100 5.80 -17.00 -5.34
C SER A 100 5.91 -15.69 -6.12
N LYS A 101 4.83 -14.90 -6.19
CA LYS A 101 4.77 -13.72 -7.04
C LYS A 101 5.04 -12.46 -6.23
N THR A 102 6.02 -11.69 -6.69
CA THR A 102 6.35 -10.35 -6.16
C THR A 102 6.19 -9.34 -7.27
N TYR A 103 5.42 -8.30 -7.01
CA TYR A 103 5.22 -7.16 -7.89
C TYR A 103 6.26 -6.06 -7.60
N LYS A 104 6.71 -5.39 -8.66
CA LYS A 104 7.59 -4.23 -8.61
C LYS A 104 6.74 -2.98 -8.76
N CYS A 105 6.76 -2.16 -7.71
CA CYS A 105 6.09 -0.87 -7.66
C CYS A 105 7.13 0.24 -7.84
N TYR A 106 6.86 1.18 -8.72
CA TYR A 106 7.68 2.37 -8.95
C TYR A 106 6.87 3.61 -8.62
N ILE A 107 7.47 4.53 -7.87
CA ILE A 107 6.83 5.79 -7.46
C ILE A 107 7.84 6.91 -7.70
N ASP A 108 7.46 7.86 -8.55
CA ASP A 108 8.15 9.14 -8.75
C ASP A 108 7.48 10.18 -7.85
N TYR A 109 8.26 10.75 -6.94
CA TYR A 109 7.77 11.74 -5.98
C TYR A 109 8.71 12.94 -5.84
N THR A 110 8.12 14.05 -5.42
CA THR A 110 8.84 15.25 -5.00
C THR A 110 9.18 15.15 -3.51
N CYS A 111 10.46 15.32 -3.20
CA CYS A 111 10.98 15.26 -1.84
C CYS A 111 10.31 16.31 -0.94
N HIS A 112 9.99 15.94 0.30
CA HIS A 112 9.40 16.81 1.34
C HIS A 112 8.06 17.49 0.97
N SER A 113 7.35 16.98 -0.04
CA SER A 113 5.99 17.46 -0.35
C SER A 113 5.00 17.02 0.73
N VAL A 114 4.01 17.88 1.01
CA VAL A 114 2.96 17.64 2.02
C VAL A 114 1.57 17.36 1.43
N SER A 115 1.44 17.38 0.10
CA SER A 115 0.17 17.15 -0.60
C SER A 115 0.25 15.98 -1.57
N TYR A 116 -0.91 15.47 -1.99
CA TYR A 116 -1.02 14.40 -2.98
C TYR A 116 -0.30 14.70 -4.30
N SER A 117 -0.12 15.98 -4.65
CA SER A 117 0.65 16.40 -5.84
C SER A 117 2.13 16.03 -5.76
N GLY A 118 2.64 15.74 -4.56
CA GLY A 118 3.99 15.20 -4.35
C GLY A 118 4.19 13.84 -5.00
N ILE A 119 3.12 13.07 -5.21
CA ILE A 119 3.18 11.83 -5.99
C ILE A 119 2.92 12.17 -7.46
N ARG A 120 4.00 12.22 -8.24
CA ARG A 120 3.96 12.68 -9.64
C ARG A 120 3.44 11.59 -10.57
N ARG A 121 4.08 10.42 -10.50
CA ARG A 121 3.81 9.24 -11.34
C ARG A 121 3.98 7.97 -10.52
N TYR A 122 3.26 6.91 -10.90
CA TYR A 122 3.43 5.59 -10.31
C TYR A 122 3.12 4.52 -11.34
N VAL A 123 3.75 3.35 -11.18
CA VAL A 123 3.43 2.16 -11.98
C VAL A 123 3.71 0.91 -11.16
N CYS A 124 2.87 -0.10 -11.34
CA CYS A 124 3.11 -1.45 -10.84
C CYS A 124 3.14 -2.43 -12.01
N ASP A 125 3.93 -3.49 -11.91
CA ASP A 125 3.96 -4.57 -12.90
C ASP A 125 2.80 -5.59 -12.73
N CYS A 126 1.80 -5.28 -11.90
CA CYS A 126 0.55 -6.03 -11.84
C CYS A 126 -0.40 -5.67 -13.02
N PRO A 127 -1.41 -6.49 -13.33
CA PRO A 127 -2.33 -6.23 -14.45
C PRO A 127 -3.00 -4.85 -14.44
N ASN A 128 -3.35 -4.34 -13.25
CA ASN A 128 -3.98 -3.02 -13.06
C ASN A 128 -2.97 -1.90 -12.77
N GLY A 129 -1.67 -2.17 -12.90
CA GLY A 129 -0.63 -1.29 -12.41
C GLY A 129 -0.24 -0.15 -13.35
N ARG A 130 -0.71 -0.19 -14.61
CA ARG A 130 -0.49 0.87 -15.61
C ARG A 130 -1.60 1.92 -15.63
N CYS A 131 -2.68 1.74 -14.86
CA CYS A 131 -3.79 2.69 -14.80
C CYS A 131 -3.31 4.11 -14.44
N THR A 132 -3.79 5.12 -15.16
CA THR A 132 -3.49 6.55 -14.94
C THR A 132 -4.60 7.29 -14.18
N VAL A 133 -5.75 6.65 -14.01
CA VAL A 133 -6.85 7.08 -13.13
C VAL A 133 -6.97 6.06 -12.00
N GLY A 134 -6.83 6.54 -10.76
CA GLY A 134 -6.69 5.67 -9.59
C GLY A 134 -5.41 4.82 -9.65
N CYS A 135 -5.29 3.87 -8.73
CA CYS A 135 -4.14 2.97 -8.68
C CYS A 135 -4.55 1.56 -8.24
N CYS A 136 -3.68 0.58 -8.51
CA CYS A 136 -3.84 -0.76 -7.95
C CYS A 136 -3.62 -0.76 -6.44
N SER A 137 -4.10 -1.80 -5.75
CA SER A 137 -3.95 -1.93 -4.30
C SER A 137 -2.49 -1.97 -3.85
N HIS A 138 -1.56 -2.47 -4.67
CA HIS A 138 -0.13 -2.50 -4.36
C HIS A 138 0.44 -1.08 -4.21
N ILE A 139 0.19 -0.22 -5.22
CA ILE A 139 0.64 1.19 -5.18
C ILE A 139 -0.04 1.93 -4.05
N ALA A 140 -1.36 1.74 -3.89
CA ALA A 140 -2.12 2.40 -2.84
C ALA A 140 -1.57 2.06 -1.44
N ALA A 141 -1.29 0.78 -1.17
CA ALA A 141 -0.76 0.31 0.10
C ALA A 141 0.64 0.88 0.40
N VAL A 142 1.53 0.87 -0.61
CA VAL A 142 2.88 1.42 -0.46
C VAL A 142 2.84 2.92 -0.19
N ILE A 143 2.07 3.68 -0.97
CA ILE A 143 1.92 5.13 -0.77
C ILE A 143 1.30 5.40 0.61
N TYR A 144 0.21 4.72 0.96
CA TYR A 144 -0.45 4.88 2.26
C TYR A 144 0.53 4.63 3.42
N TYR A 145 1.34 3.57 3.35
CA TYR A 145 2.31 3.28 4.39
C TYR A 145 3.38 4.36 4.52
N LEU A 146 4.04 4.72 3.40
CA LEU A 146 5.17 5.64 3.42
C LEU A 146 4.77 7.09 3.75
N SER A 147 3.60 7.52 3.27
CA SER A 147 3.15 8.90 3.43
C SER A 147 2.33 9.15 4.69
N HIS A 148 1.78 8.11 5.31
CA HIS A 148 0.81 8.27 6.40
C HIS A 148 0.95 7.20 7.49
N ALA A 149 0.74 5.93 7.16
CA ALA A 149 0.53 4.89 8.17
C ALA A 149 1.77 4.62 9.05
N ARG A 150 2.98 4.81 8.53
CA ARG A 150 4.22 4.62 9.32
C ARG A 150 4.42 5.64 10.44
N TYR A 151 3.67 6.75 10.42
CA TYR A 151 3.69 7.79 11.45
C TYR A 151 2.59 7.62 12.49
N LEU A 152 1.67 6.66 12.29
CA LEU A 152 0.62 6.34 13.24
C LEU A 152 1.19 5.49 14.39
N SER A 153 0.61 5.63 15.57
CA SER A 153 0.97 4.81 16.75
C SER A 153 0.68 3.33 16.57
N LYS A 154 -0.35 2.99 15.78
CA LYS A 154 -0.73 1.63 15.43
C LYS A 154 -1.34 1.59 14.03
N ILE A 155 -0.94 0.60 13.23
CA ILE A 155 -1.61 0.29 11.97
C ILE A 155 -2.75 -0.69 12.30
N ILE A 156 -3.99 -0.25 12.07
CA ILE A 156 -5.19 -1.03 12.35
C ILE A 156 -5.32 -2.15 11.31
N ARG A 157 -5.54 -3.38 11.76
CA ARG A 157 -5.99 -4.47 10.89
C ARG A 157 -7.51 -4.41 10.80
N PRO A 158 -8.12 -4.19 9.62
CA PRO A 158 -9.58 -4.04 9.53
C PRO A 158 -10.36 -5.21 10.13
N ALA A 159 -9.83 -6.45 10.03
CA ALA A 159 -10.45 -7.64 10.60
C ALA A 159 -10.36 -7.72 12.14
N GLU A 160 -9.40 -7.05 12.78
CA GLU A 160 -9.26 -6.99 14.24
C GLU A 160 -10.48 -6.33 14.89
N ILE A 161 -11.13 -5.40 14.18
CA ILE A 161 -12.39 -4.77 14.61
C ILE A 161 -13.47 -5.84 14.86
N LEU A 162 -13.54 -6.87 14.01
CA LEU A 162 -14.53 -7.94 14.16
C LEU A 162 -14.23 -8.81 15.39
N SER A 163 -12.96 -9.03 15.72
CA SER A 163 -12.57 -9.81 16.91
C SER A 163 -13.09 -9.20 18.21
N HIS A 164 -13.19 -7.87 18.28
CA HIS A 164 -13.74 -7.16 19.44
C HIS A 164 -15.26 -7.28 19.57
N LEU A 165 -15.99 -7.52 18.47
CA LEU A 165 -17.45 -7.69 18.52
C LEU A 165 -17.84 -9.02 19.19
N PHE A 166 -17.05 -10.07 18.97
CA PHE A 166 -17.33 -11.40 19.53
C PHE A 166 -16.80 -11.59 20.97
N THR A 167 -16.02 -10.65 21.50
CA THR A 167 -15.57 -10.70 22.90
C THR A 167 -16.63 -10.17 23.87
N ALA A 168 -17.68 -9.52 23.37
CA ALA A 168 -18.72 -8.89 24.18
C ALA A 168 -19.85 -9.84 24.62
N GLU A 169 -19.87 -11.08 24.13
CA GLU A 169 -20.90 -12.05 24.49
C GLU A 169 -20.24 -13.37 24.93
N GLU A 170 -19.95 -13.51 26.22
CA GLU A 170 -19.95 -14.82 26.86
C GLU A 170 -21.40 -15.34 26.83
N VAL A 171 -21.83 -15.83 25.67
CA VAL A 171 -23.10 -16.55 25.55
C VAL A 171 -22.90 -17.88 26.25
N TYR A 172 -23.32 -17.96 27.51
CA TYR A 172 -23.49 -19.24 28.18
C TYR A 172 -24.63 -19.98 27.46
N PRO A 173 -24.36 -21.11 26.77
CA PRO A 173 -25.44 -21.91 26.22
C PRO A 173 -26.29 -22.41 27.38
N VAL A 174 -27.55 -21.98 27.44
CA VAL A 174 -28.55 -22.59 28.32
C VAL A 174 -28.87 -23.95 27.69
N ILE A 175 -28.21 -24.99 28.19
CA ILE A 175 -28.59 -26.37 27.90
C ILE A 175 -29.85 -26.60 28.72
N ASN A 176 -31.02 -26.57 28.09
CA ASN A 176 -32.21 -27.14 28.70
C ASN A 176 -31.98 -28.65 28.75
N ASP A 177 -31.68 -29.18 29.93
CA ASP A 177 -31.84 -30.60 30.20
C ASP A 177 -33.35 -30.88 30.19
N ASP A 178 -33.89 -31.11 28.99
CA ASP A 178 -35.20 -31.73 28.82
C ASP A 178 -35.06 -33.17 29.34
N SER A 179 -35.23 -33.31 30.65
CA SER A 179 -35.47 -34.56 31.33
C SER A 179 -36.83 -35.07 30.88
N ASP A 180 -36.87 -35.83 29.79
CA ASP A 180 -38.00 -36.68 29.45
C ASP A 180 -38.11 -37.79 30.52
N GLU A 181 -38.77 -37.48 31.65
CA GLU A 181 -39.37 -38.50 32.52
C GLU A 181 -40.70 -38.93 31.88
N ASP A 182 -40.70 -40.10 31.22
CA ASP A 182 -41.84 -41.03 31.11
C ASP A 182 -41.34 -42.46 30.80
#